data_AF-A0A9D6CFB9-F1
#
_entry.id   AF-A0A9D6CFB9-F1
#
_cell.length_a   1.000
_cell.length_b   1.000
_cell.length_c   1.000
_cell.angle_alpha   90.00
_cell.angle_beta   90.00
_cell.angle_gamma   90.00
#
_symmetry.space_group_name_H-M   'P 1'
#
loop_
_entity.id
_entity.type
_entity.pdbx_description
1 polymer ?
#
loop_
_entity_poly.entity_id
_entity_poly.type
_entity_poly.pdbx_seq_one_letter_code
_entity_poly.pdbx_strand_id
1 'polypeptide(L)'
;MQQDAAAALAQFCAFVKARYGLAWDPAQLPSNDPNELRRQLVERAAAIGKAEAESRAAQCLARGRDADSISAWFAEECMVRIGESEREEIATDADGFVRRKLLDLPRLELTAFERWVLLSILDNAWKDNLHSMDQIRDAIGLRAFSQKDPRIEFKRESAKVFNEMQETVRDRVTDIAFRGRLAPQTPRVAPRPAMAAAGAGTGTVAGALAGAAPAADGGADTAARSLPEQRPQQPPAAAERALAAESPVDPASIPVVGRNEPCPCGSGMKYRQCHGKKPEAQE
;
A
#
# COMPACT_ATOMS: atom_id res chain seq x y z
N MET A 1 15.58 -0.71 24.55
CA MET A 1 16.48 -1.75 24.01
C MET A 1 17.46 -1.07 23.08
N GLN A 2 18.73 -0.93 23.50
CA GLN A 2 19.79 -0.53 22.57
C GLN A 2 19.86 -1.60 21.48
N GLN A 3 19.81 -1.21 20.21
CA GLN A 3 20.12 -2.13 19.14
C GLN A 3 21.60 -2.50 19.29
N ASP A 4 21.88 -3.80 19.44
CA ASP A 4 23.24 -4.32 19.45
C ASP A 4 23.87 -4.03 18.07
N ALA A 5 24.87 -3.14 18.05
CA ALA A 5 25.53 -2.70 16.83
C ALA A 5 26.19 -3.88 16.10
N ALA A 6 26.69 -4.89 16.82
CA ALA A 6 27.27 -6.08 16.22
C ALA A 6 26.21 -6.94 15.53
N ALA A 7 25.03 -7.10 16.16
CA ALA A 7 23.90 -7.81 15.57
C ALA A 7 23.37 -7.11 14.31
N ALA A 8 23.27 -5.77 14.33
CA ALA A 8 22.85 -4.99 13.17
C ALA A 8 23.81 -5.15 11.99
N LEU A 9 25.12 -5.18 12.27
CA LEU A 9 26.13 -5.36 11.22
C LEU A 9 26.13 -6.79 10.65
N ALA A 10 25.98 -7.80 11.50
CA ALA A 10 25.81 -9.18 11.06
C ALA A 10 24.58 -9.35 10.15
N GLN A 11 23.45 -8.72 10.52
CA GLN A 11 22.24 -8.73 9.71
C GLN A 11 22.45 -8.02 8.36
N PHE A 12 23.17 -6.89 8.35
CA PHE A 12 23.53 -6.19 7.11
C PHE A 12 24.39 -7.06 6.18
N CYS A 13 25.44 -7.71 6.68
CA CYS A 13 26.26 -8.60 5.88
C CYS A 13 25.47 -9.80 5.34
N ALA A 14 24.57 -10.36 6.15
CA ALA A 14 23.69 -11.45 5.72
C ALA A 14 22.70 -11.00 4.61
N PHE A 15 22.13 -9.80 4.73
CA PHE A 15 21.33 -9.18 3.68
C PHE A 15 22.13 -8.97 2.39
N VAL A 16 23.36 -8.45 2.51
CA VAL A 16 24.25 -8.20 1.38
C VAL A 16 24.59 -9.51 0.65
N LYS A 17 24.85 -10.59 1.38
CA LYS A 17 25.03 -11.93 0.81
C LYS A 17 23.77 -12.41 0.09
N ALA A 18 22.61 -12.32 0.73
CA ALA A 18 21.36 -12.83 0.19
C ALA A 18 20.92 -12.12 -1.11
N ARG A 19 21.12 -10.79 -1.17
CA ARG A 19 20.70 -9.95 -2.30
C ARG A 19 21.74 -9.79 -3.39
N TYR A 20 23.01 -9.63 -3.02
CA TYR A 20 24.08 -9.28 -3.96
C TYR A 20 25.13 -10.39 -4.14
N GLY A 21 25.00 -11.51 -3.41
CA GLY A 21 25.96 -12.61 -3.45
C GLY A 21 27.35 -12.24 -2.91
N LEU A 22 27.47 -11.12 -2.18
CA LEU A 22 28.74 -10.65 -1.62
C LEU A 22 28.90 -11.14 -0.18
N ALA A 23 29.94 -11.92 0.08
CA ALA A 23 30.25 -12.45 1.41
C ALA A 23 31.11 -11.44 2.19
N TRP A 24 30.52 -10.38 2.70
CA TRP A 24 31.21 -9.42 3.58
C TRP A 24 31.32 -9.95 5.01
N ASP A 25 32.47 -9.71 5.64
CA ASP A 25 32.70 -10.03 7.04
C ASP A 25 32.30 -8.84 7.93
N PRO A 26 31.42 -9.02 8.93
CA PRO A 26 31.11 -7.99 9.92
C PRO A 26 32.35 -7.42 10.63
N ALA A 27 33.43 -8.20 10.79
CA ALA A 27 34.65 -7.71 11.43
C ALA A 27 35.54 -6.88 10.48
N GLN A 28 35.41 -7.10 9.16
CA GLN A 28 36.28 -6.52 8.14
C GLN A 28 35.47 -6.14 6.90
N LEU A 29 34.81 -4.98 6.97
CA LEU A 29 34.12 -4.42 5.82
C LEU A 29 35.11 -3.86 4.77
N PRO A 30 34.71 -3.79 3.48
CA PRO A 30 35.52 -3.16 2.43
C PRO A 30 35.80 -1.67 2.66
N SER A 31 34.93 -0.98 3.40
CA SER A 31 35.04 0.44 3.75
C SER A 31 34.26 0.76 5.01
N ASN A 32 34.72 1.78 5.74
CA ASN A 32 33.99 2.36 6.88
C ASN A 32 33.06 3.52 6.47
N ASP A 33 33.12 3.98 5.21
CA ASP A 33 32.23 5.02 4.69
C ASP A 33 30.95 4.40 4.10
N PRO A 34 29.75 4.72 4.65
CA PRO A 34 28.48 4.23 4.13
C PRO A 34 28.21 4.59 2.66
N ASN A 35 28.73 5.72 2.17
CA ASN A 35 28.52 6.11 0.76
C ASN A 35 29.33 5.23 -0.19
N GLU A 36 30.52 4.84 0.21
CA GLU A 36 31.37 3.93 -0.54
C GLU A 36 30.75 2.52 -0.61
N LEU A 37 30.27 2.02 0.52
CA LEU A 37 29.54 0.74 0.56
C LEU A 37 28.30 0.79 -0.34
N ARG A 38 27.52 1.90 -0.30
CA ARG A 38 26.37 2.09 -1.20
C ARG A 38 26.78 2.03 -2.66
N ARG A 39 27.87 2.70 -3.05
CA ARG A 39 28.36 2.69 -4.44
C ARG A 39 28.68 1.27 -4.90
N GLN A 40 29.42 0.50 -4.09
CA GLN A 40 29.76 -0.90 -4.41
C GLN A 40 28.51 -1.77 -4.57
N LEU A 41 27.51 -1.61 -3.70
CA LEU A 41 26.25 -2.35 -3.80
C LEU A 41 25.46 -1.98 -5.06
N VAL A 42 25.44 -0.70 -5.45
CA VAL A 42 24.77 -0.24 -6.68
C VAL A 42 25.45 -0.79 -7.92
N GLU A 43 26.78 -0.72 -7.99
CA GLU A 43 27.56 -1.29 -9.09
C GLU A 43 27.35 -2.80 -9.19
N ARG A 44 27.36 -3.50 -8.05
CA ARG A 44 27.08 -4.93 -8.00
C ARG A 44 25.67 -5.24 -8.46
N ALA A 45 24.66 -4.49 -8.01
CA ALA A 45 23.28 -4.66 -8.42
C ALA A 45 23.11 -4.57 -9.95
N ALA A 46 23.78 -3.60 -10.57
CA ALA A 46 23.75 -3.41 -12.02
C ALA A 46 24.43 -4.56 -12.78
N ALA A 47 25.39 -5.24 -12.16
CA ALA A 47 26.09 -6.39 -12.73
C ALA A 47 25.35 -7.73 -12.56
N ILE A 48 24.31 -7.81 -11.72
CA ILE A 48 23.52 -9.03 -11.55
C ILE A 48 22.73 -9.27 -12.84
N GLY A 49 23.16 -10.28 -13.59
CA GLY A 49 22.57 -10.66 -14.86
C GLY A 49 21.74 -11.95 -14.78
N LYS A 50 21.09 -12.27 -15.92
CA LYS A 50 20.27 -13.48 -16.08
C LYS A 50 21.04 -14.77 -15.78
N ALA A 51 22.32 -14.85 -16.18
CA ALA A 51 23.16 -16.04 -15.97
C ALA A 51 23.35 -16.37 -14.47
N GLU A 52 23.48 -15.35 -13.62
CA GLU A 52 23.62 -15.56 -12.18
C GLU A 52 22.29 -16.01 -11.55
N ALA A 53 21.17 -15.40 -11.98
CA ALA A 53 19.84 -15.85 -11.57
C ALA A 53 19.58 -17.30 -11.99
N GLU A 54 20.03 -17.71 -13.18
CA GLU A 54 19.94 -19.10 -13.64
C GLU A 54 20.80 -20.05 -12.80
N SER A 55 22.02 -19.66 -12.43
CA SER A 55 22.87 -20.45 -11.54
C SER A 55 22.23 -20.66 -10.16
N ARG A 56 21.67 -19.58 -9.58
CA ARG A 56 20.94 -19.65 -8.30
C ARG A 56 19.68 -20.52 -8.42
N ALA A 57 18.96 -20.43 -9.54
CA ALA A 57 17.80 -21.27 -9.79
C ALA A 57 18.17 -22.76 -9.81
N ALA A 58 19.28 -23.10 -10.48
CA ALA A 58 19.79 -24.48 -10.49
C ALA A 58 20.16 -24.97 -9.08
N GLN A 59 20.79 -24.13 -8.25
CA GLN A 59 21.11 -24.46 -6.85
C GLN A 59 19.86 -24.70 -6.01
N CYS A 60 18.83 -23.87 -6.16
CA CYS A 60 17.54 -24.03 -5.48
C CYS A 60 16.88 -25.35 -5.89
N LEU A 61 16.73 -25.59 -7.18
CA LEU A 61 16.05 -26.76 -7.74
C LEU A 61 16.82 -28.08 -7.49
N ALA A 62 18.12 -27.99 -7.20
CA ALA A 62 18.92 -29.14 -6.78
C ALA A 62 18.60 -29.61 -5.36
N ARG A 63 18.06 -28.74 -4.48
CA ARG A 63 17.61 -29.15 -3.14
C ARG A 63 16.26 -29.87 -3.17
N GLY A 64 15.40 -29.52 -4.12
CA GLY A 64 14.07 -30.09 -4.29
C GLY A 64 13.18 -29.24 -5.18
N ARG A 65 12.11 -29.84 -5.71
CA ARG A 65 11.10 -29.15 -6.56
C ARG A 65 9.74 -29.01 -5.89
N ASP A 66 9.63 -29.42 -4.64
CA ASP A 66 8.44 -29.24 -3.82
C ASP A 66 8.42 -27.85 -3.17
N ALA A 67 7.22 -27.41 -2.78
CA ALA A 67 7.00 -26.10 -2.18
C ALA A 67 7.77 -25.89 -0.88
N ASP A 68 8.04 -26.94 -0.09
CA ASP A 68 8.75 -26.83 1.19
C ASP A 68 10.25 -26.64 1.00
N SER A 69 10.87 -27.46 0.15
CA SER A 69 12.29 -27.33 -0.20
C SER A 69 12.60 -25.97 -0.81
N ILE A 70 11.75 -25.50 -1.74
CA ILE A 70 11.91 -24.19 -2.38
C ILE A 70 11.70 -23.07 -1.35
N SER A 71 10.66 -23.15 -0.50
CA SER A 71 10.41 -22.15 0.53
C SER A 71 11.55 -22.05 1.54
N ALA A 72 12.10 -23.19 1.98
CA ALA A 72 13.24 -23.23 2.89
C ALA A 72 14.47 -22.58 2.24
N TRP A 73 14.76 -22.91 0.98
CA TRP A 73 15.89 -22.32 0.25
C TRP A 73 15.77 -20.80 0.11
N PHE A 74 14.59 -20.27 -0.25
CA PHE A 74 14.39 -18.82 -0.35
C PHE A 74 14.49 -18.12 1.02
N ALA A 75 14.03 -18.77 2.10
CA ALA A 75 14.14 -18.22 3.45
C ALA A 75 15.60 -18.12 3.89
N GLU A 76 16.40 -19.17 3.63
CA GLU A 76 17.81 -19.24 4.02
C GLU A 76 18.72 -18.38 3.13
N GLU A 77 18.64 -18.55 1.81
CA GLU A 77 19.61 -17.96 0.86
C GLU A 77 19.18 -16.59 0.34
N CYS A 78 17.88 -16.27 0.36
CA CYS A 78 17.36 -15.00 -0.16
C CYS A 78 16.74 -14.11 0.91
N MET A 79 16.54 -14.62 2.14
CA MET A 79 15.76 -13.95 3.19
C MET A 79 14.33 -13.58 2.73
N VAL A 80 13.73 -14.40 1.88
CA VAL A 80 12.37 -14.19 1.35
C VAL A 80 11.46 -15.30 1.83
N ARG A 81 10.29 -14.92 2.33
CA ARG A 81 9.21 -15.86 2.65
C ARG A 81 8.30 -16.03 1.44
N ILE A 82 7.96 -17.28 1.14
CA ILE A 82 7.03 -17.66 0.09
C ILE A 82 5.61 -17.74 0.69
N GLY A 83 4.66 -17.04 0.07
CA GLY A 83 3.26 -17.02 0.49
C GLY A 83 2.45 -18.22 0.00
N GLU A 84 1.20 -18.35 0.46
CA GLU A 84 0.34 -19.49 0.12
C GLU A 84 0.04 -19.58 -1.38
N SER A 85 -0.34 -18.46 -2.00
CA SER A 85 -0.59 -18.41 -3.45
C SER A 85 0.64 -18.76 -4.29
N GLU A 86 1.84 -18.47 -3.77
CA GLU A 86 3.09 -18.81 -4.43
C GLU A 86 3.42 -20.30 -4.28
N ARG A 87 3.01 -20.93 -3.17
CA ARG A 87 3.13 -22.39 -2.97
C ARG A 87 2.26 -23.17 -3.93
N GLU A 88 1.04 -22.70 -4.21
CA GLU A 88 0.17 -23.28 -5.23
C GLU A 88 0.80 -23.17 -6.64
N GLU A 89 1.43 -22.04 -6.95
CA GLU A 89 2.14 -21.85 -8.21
C GLU A 89 3.33 -22.79 -8.33
N ILE A 90 4.13 -22.95 -7.27
CA ILE A 90 5.25 -23.90 -7.24
C ILE A 90 4.78 -25.33 -7.51
N ALA A 91 3.63 -25.73 -6.97
CA ALA A 91 3.07 -27.06 -7.21
C ALA A 91 2.71 -27.30 -8.69
N THR A 92 2.44 -26.23 -9.44
CA THR A 92 2.11 -26.28 -10.87
C THR A 92 3.34 -26.16 -11.76
N ASP A 93 4.22 -25.19 -11.48
CA ASP A 93 5.45 -24.90 -12.24
C ASP A 93 6.57 -24.38 -11.33
N ALA A 94 7.24 -25.30 -10.65
CA ALA A 94 8.36 -24.99 -9.76
C ALA A 94 9.54 -24.31 -10.48
N ASP A 95 9.93 -24.83 -11.65
CA ASP A 95 11.06 -24.33 -12.42
C ASP A 95 10.82 -22.90 -12.93
N GLY A 96 9.63 -22.63 -13.49
CA GLY A 96 9.25 -21.30 -13.95
C GLY A 96 9.11 -20.31 -12.80
N PHE A 97 8.50 -20.72 -11.69
CA PHE A 97 8.39 -19.90 -10.48
C PHE A 97 9.77 -19.46 -9.97
N VAL A 98 10.69 -20.40 -9.72
CA VAL A 98 12.01 -20.11 -9.13
C VAL A 98 12.80 -19.15 -10.02
N ARG A 99 12.81 -19.39 -11.34
CA ARG A 99 13.53 -18.54 -12.31
C ARG A 99 13.00 -17.12 -12.33
N ARG A 100 11.67 -16.95 -12.42
CA ARG A 100 11.03 -15.63 -12.42
C ARG A 100 11.28 -14.90 -11.10
N LYS A 101 11.07 -15.58 -9.96
CA LYS A 101 11.24 -15.01 -8.63
C LYS A 101 12.68 -14.53 -8.38
N LEU A 102 13.69 -15.25 -8.86
CA LEU A 102 15.09 -14.85 -8.75
C LEU A 102 15.46 -13.67 -9.65
N LEU A 103 14.87 -13.57 -10.84
CA LEU A 103 15.03 -12.40 -11.71
C LEU A 103 14.40 -11.14 -11.10
N ASP A 104 13.26 -11.30 -10.42
CA ASP A 104 12.56 -10.20 -9.75
C ASP A 104 13.20 -9.82 -8.41
N LEU A 105 14.05 -10.70 -7.84
CA LEU A 105 14.64 -10.53 -6.51
C LEU A 105 15.33 -9.17 -6.30
N PRO A 106 16.15 -8.64 -7.23
CA PRO A 106 16.79 -7.34 -7.04
C PRO A 106 15.81 -6.17 -6.94
N ARG A 107 14.61 -6.30 -7.52
CA ARG A 107 13.57 -5.26 -7.53
C ARG A 107 12.44 -5.52 -6.54
N LEU A 108 12.53 -6.56 -5.71
CA LEU A 108 11.42 -7.02 -4.86
C LEU A 108 10.75 -5.88 -4.07
N GLU A 109 11.54 -5.05 -3.39
CA GLU A 109 11.01 -3.93 -2.58
C GLU A 109 10.34 -2.86 -3.44
N LEU A 110 10.91 -2.59 -4.62
CA LEU A 110 10.33 -1.65 -5.57
C LEU A 110 9.03 -2.20 -6.15
N THR A 111 8.97 -3.48 -6.52
CA THR A 111 7.74 -4.12 -7.01
C THR A 111 6.64 -4.13 -5.94
N ALA A 112 6.99 -4.39 -4.69
CA ALA A 112 6.04 -4.32 -3.57
C ALA A 112 5.52 -2.88 -3.38
N PHE A 113 6.40 -1.89 -3.46
CA PHE A 113 6.05 -0.48 -3.43
C PHE A 113 5.15 -0.08 -4.60
N GLU A 114 5.53 -0.41 -5.84
CA GLU A 114 4.75 -0.14 -7.06
C GLU A 114 3.33 -0.71 -6.93
N ARG A 115 3.20 -1.97 -6.49
CA ARG A 115 1.88 -2.59 -6.24
C ARG A 115 1.09 -1.83 -5.19
N TRP A 116 1.71 -1.50 -4.07
CA TRP A 116 1.06 -0.76 -2.99
C TRP A 116 0.57 0.61 -3.46
N VAL A 117 1.41 1.35 -4.20
CA VAL A 117 1.07 2.66 -4.78
C VAL A 117 -0.12 2.54 -5.74
N LEU A 118 -0.06 1.60 -6.68
CA LEU A 118 -1.12 1.39 -7.67
C LEU A 118 -2.46 1.08 -7.00
N LEU A 119 -2.46 0.12 -6.08
CA LEU A 119 -3.68 -0.28 -5.35
C LEU A 119 -4.21 0.87 -4.50
N SER A 120 -3.34 1.56 -3.75
CA SER A 120 -3.77 2.66 -2.88
C SER A 120 -4.35 3.83 -3.67
N ILE A 121 -3.74 4.21 -4.80
CA ILE A 121 -4.26 5.29 -5.65
C ILE A 121 -5.59 4.89 -6.27
N LEU A 122 -5.67 3.69 -6.85
CA LEU A 122 -6.86 3.21 -7.54
C LEU A 122 -8.03 3.06 -6.56
N ASP A 123 -7.82 2.45 -5.41
CA ASP A 123 -8.86 2.24 -4.40
C ASP A 123 -9.43 3.57 -3.89
N ASN A 124 -8.57 4.55 -3.62
CA ASN A 124 -9.03 5.86 -3.15
C ASN A 124 -9.79 6.61 -4.25
N ALA A 125 -9.25 6.65 -5.47
CA ALA A 125 -9.90 7.29 -6.60
C ALA A 125 -11.26 6.65 -6.93
N TRP A 126 -11.34 5.32 -6.84
CA TRP A 126 -12.59 4.59 -7.06
C TRP A 126 -13.64 4.90 -6.00
N LYS A 127 -13.26 4.93 -4.71
CA LYS A 127 -14.18 5.31 -3.61
C LYS A 127 -14.72 6.72 -3.80
N ASP A 128 -13.86 7.67 -4.15
CA ASP A 128 -14.26 9.06 -4.43
C ASP A 128 -15.20 9.15 -5.65
N ASN A 129 -14.93 8.36 -6.70
CA ASN A 129 -15.80 8.27 -7.87
C ASN A 129 -17.17 7.65 -7.54
N LEU A 130 -17.23 6.59 -6.73
CA LEU A 130 -18.50 6.02 -6.27
C LEU A 130 -19.32 7.04 -5.49
N HIS A 131 -18.68 7.79 -4.59
CA HIS A 131 -19.35 8.87 -3.87
C HIS A 131 -19.87 9.97 -4.81
N SER A 132 -19.08 10.34 -5.82
CA SER A 132 -19.49 11.31 -6.84
C SER A 132 -20.67 10.79 -7.69
N MET A 133 -20.70 9.50 -8.03
CA MET A 133 -21.81 8.89 -8.74
C MET A 133 -23.11 8.89 -7.93
N ASP A 134 -23.04 8.65 -6.61
CA ASP A 134 -24.20 8.76 -5.73
C ASP A 134 -24.74 10.20 -5.71
N GLN A 135 -23.87 11.21 -5.62
CA GLN A 135 -24.28 12.63 -5.70
C GLN A 135 -24.94 12.98 -7.04
N ILE A 136 -24.39 12.49 -8.16
CA ILE A 136 -24.97 12.70 -9.49
C ILE A 136 -26.35 12.04 -9.57
N ARG A 137 -26.51 10.82 -9.04
CA ARG A 137 -27.80 10.13 -9.01
C ARG A 137 -28.84 10.95 -8.26
N ASP A 138 -28.48 11.50 -7.10
CA ASP A 138 -29.41 12.29 -6.28
C ASP A 138 -29.78 13.63 -6.97
N ALA A 139 -28.83 14.25 -7.68
CA ALA A 139 -29.05 15.51 -8.40
C ALA A 139 -29.76 15.34 -9.76
N ILE A 140 -29.73 14.15 -10.38
CA ILE A 140 -30.30 13.94 -11.73
C ILE A 140 -31.82 14.15 -11.76
N GLY A 141 -32.49 13.93 -10.64
CA GLY A 141 -33.92 14.19 -10.48
C GLY A 141 -34.29 15.65 -10.78
N LEU A 142 -33.39 16.59 -10.48
CA LEU A 142 -33.57 18.01 -10.79
C LEU A 142 -33.34 18.34 -12.27
N ARG A 143 -32.66 17.47 -13.03
CA ARG A 143 -32.46 17.67 -14.48
C ARG A 143 -33.69 17.26 -15.32
N ALA A 144 -34.62 16.49 -14.76
CA ALA A 144 -35.89 16.16 -15.40
C ALA A 144 -36.73 17.41 -15.73
N PHE A 145 -36.56 18.50 -14.97
CA PHE A 145 -37.20 19.79 -15.25
C PHE A 145 -36.73 20.45 -16.56
N SER A 146 -35.58 20.03 -17.10
CA SER A 146 -35.02 20.57 -18.35
C SER A 146 -35.44 19.79 -19.61
N GLN A 147 -36.44 18.91 -19.51
CA GLN A 147 -36.95 18.04 -20.60
C GLN A 147 -35.87 17.15 -21.25
N LYS A 148 -34.74 16.95 -20.59
CA LYS A 148 -33.71 15.99 -21.00
C LYS A 148 -33.97 14.66 -20.31
N ASP A 149 -33.69 13.57 -21.01
CA ASP A 149 -33.79 12.22 -20.44
C ASP A 149 -32.77 12.07 -19.29
N PRO A 150 -33.22 11.87 -18.03
CA PRO A 150 -32.33 11.74 -16.87
C PRO A 150 -31.33 10.59 -17.01
N ARG A 151 -31.71 9.50 -17.68
CA ARG A 151 -30.85 8.34 -17.87
C ARG A 151 -29.69 8.64 -18.82
N ILE A 152 -29.95 9.42 -19.87
CA ILE A 152 -28.91 9.83 -20.82
C ILE A 152 -27.94 10.80 -20.12
N GLU A 153 -28.47 11.77 -19.38
CA GLU A 153 -27.66 12.74 -18.63
C GLU A 153 -26.83 12.08 -17.53
N PHE A 154 -27.40 11.13 -16.77
CA PHE A 154 -26.65 10.35 -15.77
C PHE A 154 -25.49 9.60 -16.41
N LYS A 155 -25.74 8.91 -17.53
CA LYS A 155 -24.70 8.16 -18.25
C LYS A 155 -23.59 9.10 -18.72
N ARG A 156 -23.94 10.28 -19.24
CA ARG A 156 -22.98 11.26 -19.75
C ARG A 156 -22.12 11.85 -18.62
N GLU A 157 -22.73 12.28 -17.52
CA GLU A 157 -22.02 12.87 -16.39
C GLU A 157 -21.15 11.83 -15.67
N SER A 158 -21.68 10.62 -15.46
CA SER A 158 -20.92 9.52 -14.85
C SER A 158 -19.70 9.14 -15.69
N ALA A 159 -19.85 9.09 -17.02
CA ALA A 159 -18.72 8.83 -17.91
C ALA A 159 -17.67 9.93 -17.86
N LYS A 160 -18.09 11.20 -17.70
CA LYS A 160 -17.18 12.34 -17.55
C LYS A 160 -16.36 12.21 -16.27
N VAL A 161 -17.01 12.03 -15.11
CA VAL A 161 -16.31 11.89 -13.82
C VAL A 161 -15.41 10.66 -13.78
N PHE A 162 -15.83 9.55 -14.39
CA PHE A 162 -14.98 8.36 -14.53
C PHE A 162 -13.70 8.64 -15.34
N ASN A 163 -13.80 9.39 -16.44
CA ASN A 163 -12.63 9.74 -17.25
C ASN A 163 -11.69 10.71 -16.49
N GLU A 164 -12.24 11.69 -15.79
CA GLU A 164 -11.47 12.60 -14.93
C GLU A 164 -10.76 11.85 -13.79
N MET A 165 -11.42 10.85 -13.19
CA MET A 165 -10.82 9.95 -12.22
C MET A 165 -9.64 9.18 -12.84
N GLN A 166 -9.80 8.62 -14.04
CA GLN A 166 -8.74 7.87 -14.74
C GLN A 166 -7.53 8.75 -15.05
N GLU A 167 -7.73 10.01 -15.44
CA GLU A 167 -6.66 10.99 -15.62
C GLU A 167 -5.93 11.26 -14.30
N THR A 168 -6.69 11.50 -13.22
CA THR A 168 -6.13 11.71 -11.88
C THR A 168 -5.29 10.52 -11.41
N VAL A 169 -5.75 9.29 -11.66
CA VAL A 169 -4.99 8.07 -11.34
C VAL A 169 -3.67 8.04 -12.10
N ARG A 170 -3.71 8.29 -13.42
CA ARG A 170 -2.49 8.32 -14.25
C ARG A 170 -1.50 9.37 -13.77
N ASP A 171 -1.96 10.56 -13.46
CA ASP A 171 -1.08 11.66 -13.00
C ASP A 171 -0.42 11.33 -11.66
N ARG A 172 -1.20 10.81 -10.69
CA ARG A 172 -0.68 10.42 -9.37
C ARG A 172 0.31 9.27 -9.44
N VAL A 173 0.00 8.24 -10.24
CA VAL A 173 0.92 7.11 -10.46
C VAL A 173 2.21 7.61 -11.10
N THR A 174 2.11 8.48 -12.10
CA THR A 174 3.28 9.05 -12.78
C THR A 174 4.13 9.90 -11.85
N ASP A 175 3.53 10.79 -11.06
CA ASP A 175 4.25 11.64 -10.11
C ASP A 175 5.01 10.81 -9.08
N ILE A 176 4.36 9.80 -8.48
CA ILE A 176 5.01 8.91 -7.50
C ILE A 176 6.08 8.03 -8.17
N ALA A 177 5.86 7.55 -9.40
CA ALA A 177 6.85 6.75 -10.13
C ALA A 177 8.15 7.54 -10.39
N PHE A 178 8.07 8.84 -10.68
CA PHE A 178 9.25 9.66 -10.99
C PHE A 178 9.86 10.39 -9.80
N ARG A 179 9.08 10.69 -8.75
CA ARG A 179 9.53 11.47 -7.59
C ARG A 179 9.56 10.71 -6.28
N GLY A 180 8.90 9.55 -6.22
CA GLY A 180 8.81 8.73 -5.03
C GLY A 180 10.20 8.30 -4.55
N ARG A 181 10.44 8.44 -3.25
CA ARG A 181 11.63 7.90 -2.59
C ARG A 181 11.19 6.89 -1.56
N LEU A 182 11.72 5.67 -1.67
CA LEU A 182 11.52 4.65 -0.64
C LEU A 182 12.44 4.98 0.53
N ALA A 183 11.85 5.43 1.64
CA ALA A 183 12.57 5.60 2.89
C ALA A 183 12.37 4.34 3.75
N PRO A 184 13.43 3.72 4.27
CA PRO A 184 13.27 2.63 5.22
C PRO A 184 12.55 3.15 6.47
N GLN A 185 11.57 2.39 6.94
CA GLN A 185 10.88 2.68 8.20
C GLN A 185 11.83 2.36 9.36
N THR A 186 12.68 3.33 9.74
CA THR A 186 13.53 3.19 10.93
C THR A 186 12.65 3.34 12.17
N PRO A 187 12.60 2.36 13.08
CA PRO A 187 11.89 2.52 14.34
C PRO A 187 12.41 3.76 15.06
N ARG A 188 11.56 4.78 15.16
CA ARG A 188 11.93 6.05 15.77
C ARG A 188 12.11 5.81 17.27
N VAL A 189 13.36 5.81 17.74
CA VAL A 189 13.63 5.75 19.19
C VAL A 189 13.06 7.03 19.79
N ALA A 190 12.04 6.90 20.63
CA ALA A 190 11.49 8.04 21.36
C ALA A 190 12.62 8.72 22.15
N PRO A 191 12.82 10.04 22.04
CA PRO A 191 13.79 10.74 22.86
C PRO A 191 13.43 10.50 24.33
N ARG A 192 14.38 10.00 25.11
CA ARG A 192 14.21 9.84 26.56
C ARG A 192 13.94 11.23 27.14
N PRO A 193 12.88 11.44 27.95
CA PRO A 193 12.72 12.71 28.63
C PRO A 193 13.99 12.97 29.45
N ALA A 194 14.65 14.09 29.19
CA ALA A 194 15.76 14.55 30.01
C ALA A 194 15.19 14.78 31.41
N MET A 195 15.48 13.87 32.35
CA MET A 195 15.31 14.16 33.77
C MET A 195 16.14 15.40 34.05
N ALA A 196 15.46 16.51 34.33
CA ALA A 196 16.08 17.71 34.86
C ALA A 196 16.91 17.29 36.07
N ALA A 197 18.21 17.50 35.98
CA ALA A 197 19.11 17.31 37.11
C ALA A 197 18.72 18.33 38.19
N ALA A 198 17.94 17.89 39.17
CA ALA A 198 17.72 18.61 40.41
C ALA A 198 19.02 18.54 41.23
N GLY A 199 19.94 19.47 40.96
CA GLY A 199 21.13 19.71 41.76
C GLY A 199 21.05 21.10 42.39
N ALA A 200 20.68 21.15 43.66
CA ALA A 200 20.81 22.33 44.51
C ALA A 200 22.30 22.64 44.78
N GLY A 201 22.68 23.91 44.71
CA GLY A 201 24.04 24.36 45.07
C GLY A 201 24.24 25.87 44.84
N THR A 202 23.94 26.65 45.87
CA THR A 202 24.18 28.10 46.00
C THR A 202 25.66 28.48 45.99
N GLY A 203 26.04 29.60 45.36
CA GLY A 203 27.36 30.23 45.54
C GLY A 203 27.71 31.36 44.55
N THR A 204 27.48 32.60 44.97
CA THR A 204 27.99 33.91 44.49
C THR A 204 29.54 33.90 44.35
N VAL A 205 30.30 34.64 43.51
CA VAL A 205 30.31 36.03 43.02
C VAL A 205 31.28 36.21 41.80
N ALA A 206 30.95 37.17 40.92
CA ALA A 206 31.77 38.17 40.19
C ALA A 206 33.01 37.79 39.33
N GLY A 207 33.00 38.27 38.06
CA GLY A 207 34.18 38.46 37.20
C GLY A 207 33.82 38.86 35.77
N ALA A 208 34.09 40.11 35.39
CA ALA A 208 33.66 40.77 34.16
C ALA A 208 34.45 40.38 32.88
N LEU A 209 33.80 40.50 31.69
CA LEU A 209 34.14 41.44 30.60
C LEU A 209 33.68 40.96 29.19
N ALA A 210 33.20 41.94 28.40
CA ALA A 210 32.97 41.98 26.94
C ALA A 210 31.75 41.21 26.40
N GLY A 211 30.84 41.77 25.58
CA GLY A 211 30.74 43.07 24.91
C GLY A 211 29.64 42.98 23.83
N ALA A 212 28.88 44.06 23.67
CA ALA A 212 28.03 44.46 22.53
C ALA A 212 26.80 43.61 22.12
N ALA A 213 25.61 44.22 22.29
CA ALA A 213 24.33 43.88 21.66
C ALA A 213 24.19 44.61 20.28
N PRO A 214 23.16 44.36 19.43
CA PRO A 214 21.76 44.69 19.72
C PRO A 214 20.74 43.58 19.35
N ALA A 215 19.72 43.37 20.18
CA ALA A 215 18.34 43.84 19.98
C ALA A 215 17.60 43.18 18.81
N ALA A 216 16.85 42.13 19.16
CA ALA A 216 15.70 41.66 18.41
C ALA A 216 14.49 42.53 18.79
N ASP A 217 13.80 43.05 17.78
CA ASP A 217 12.55 43.75 17.94
C ASP A 217 11.58 43.27 16.85
N GLY A 218 10.29 43.18 17.18
CA GLY A 218 9.22 42.97 16.21
C GLY A 218 8.58 41.59 16.23
N GLY A 219 7.77 41.33 17.25
CA GLY A 219 6.69 40.36 17.15
C GLY A 219 5.65 40.77 16.11
N ALA A 220 5.15 39.78 15.37
CA ALA A 220 3.87 39.86 14.69
C ALA A 220 3.25 38.46 14.67
N ASP A 221 2.16 38.36 15.41
CA ASP A 221 1.19 37.27 15.36
C ASP A 221 0.81 36.93 13.92
N THR A 222 1.00 35.68 13.52
CA THR A 222 0.14 35.05 12.51
C THR A 222 -0.42 33.77 13.09
N ALA A 223 -1.61 33.95 13.65
CA ALA A 223 -2.54 32.94 14.08
C ALA A 223 -2.64 31.78 13.08
N ALA A 224 -2.52 30.58 13.62
CA ALA A 224 -3.01 29.36 13.02
C ALA A 224 -4.48 29.57 12.60
N ARG A 225 -4.73 29.66 11.29
CA ARG A 225 -6.08 29.58 10.73
C ARG A 225 -6.55 28.15 10.83
N SER A 226 -7.22 27.85 11.94
CA SER A 226 -8.11 26.72 12.09
C SER A 226 -9.19 26.82 11.00
N LEU A 227 -9.24 25.84 10.10
CA LEU A 227 -10.37 25.66 9.20
C LEU A 227 -11.62 25.37 10.03
N PRO A 228 -12.78 26.02 9.76
CA PRO A 228 -14.01 25.67 10.44
C PRO A 228 -14.50 24.30 9.96
N GLU A 229 -14.56 23.36 10.90
CA GLU A 229 -15.20 22.06 10.81
C GLU A 229 -16.66 22.24 10.32
N GLN A 230 -16.91 21.92 9.06
CA GLN A 230 -18.26 21.91 8.50
C GLN A 230 -19.00 20.69 9.05
N ARG A 231 -19.89 20.96 10.02
CA ARG A 231 -20.86 19.99 10.53
C ARG A 231 -21.78 19.54 9.37
N PRO A 232 -21.96 18.24 9.12
CA PRO A 232 -22.87 17.78 8.06
C PRO A 232 -24.30 18.25 8.37
N GLN A 233 -24.90 19.01 7.46
CA GLN A 233 -26.31 19.39 7.55
C GLN A 233 -27.17 18.21 7.13
N GLN A 234 -28.09 17.83 8.01
CA GLN A 234 -29.08 16.78 7.81
C GLN A 234 -30.10 17.25 6.77
N PRO A 235 -30.41 16.46 5.72
CA PRO A 235 -31.40 16.86 4.71
C PRO A 235 -32.82 16.91 5.30
N PRO A 236 -33.73 17.73 4.74
CA PRO A 236 -35.10 17.85 5.23
C PRO A 236 -35.91 16.56 5.00
N ALA A 237 -36.78 16.27 5.98
CA ALA A 237 -37.63 15.07 6.15
C ALA A 237 -38.64 14.77 5.00
N ALA A 238 -38.54 15.45 3.85
CA ALA A 238 -39.34 15.16 2.66
C ALA A 238 -38.70 14.09 1.75
N ALA A 239 -37.42 13.75 1.95
CA ALA A 239 -36.70 12.72 1.19
C ALA A 239 -36.84 11.30 1.78
N GLU A 240 -37.30 11.16 3.03
CA GLU A 240 -37.34 9.88 3.75
C GLU A 240 -38.50 8.93 3.34
N ARG A 241 -39.41 9.35 2.45
CA ARG A 241 -40.51 8.49 1.97
C ARG A 241 -40.24 7.76 0.65
N ALA A 242 -39.01 7.82 0.12
CA ALA A 242 -38.61 7.05 -1.07
C ALA A 242 -37.57 5.95 -0.79
N LEU A 243 -37.11 5.80 0.46
CA LEU A 243 -35.99 4.92 0.84
C LEU A 243 -36.40 3.59 1.52
N ALA A 244 -37.60 3.08 1.24
CA ALA A 244 -38.02 1.76 1.72
C ALA A 244 -38.11 0.73 0.59
N ALA A 245 -36.94 0.30 0.07
CA ALA A 245 -36.75 -1.02 -0.53
C ALA A 245 -35.24 -1.30 -0.78
N GLU A 246 -34.70 -2.16 0.09
CA GLU A 246 -33.68 -3.19 -0.15
C GLU A 246 -32.20 -2.82 -0.41
N SER A 247 -31.35 -3.59 0.28
CA SER A 247 -29.88 -3.58 0.36
C SER A 247 -29.16 -3.82 -0.98
N PRO A 248 -27.89 -3.36 -1.12
CA PRO A 248 -27.14 -3.52 -2.36
C PRO A 248 -26.54 -4.94 -2.46
N VAL A 249 -26.82 -5.61 -3.57
CA VAL A 249 -26.05 -6.77 -4.05
C VAL A 249 -25.55 -6.44 -5.45
N ASP A 250 -24.24 -6.57 -5.65
CA ASP A 250 -23.54 -6.29 -6.91
C ASP A 250 -24.15 -7.05 -8.11
N PRO A 251 -24.52 -6.38 -9.23
CA PRO A 251 -25.17 -7.05 -10.37
C PRO A 251 -24.19 -7.75 -11.34
N ALA A 252 -22.90 -7.85 -11.01
CA ALA A 252 -21.87 -8.33 -11.95
C ALA A 252 -21.46 -9.81 -11.79
N SER A 253 -22.08 -10.59 -10.89
CA SER A 253 -21.66 -11.99 -10.65
C SER A 253 -22.80 -13.03 -10.55
N ILE A 254 -24.03 -12.68 -10.89
CA ILE A 254 -25.13 -13.67 -10.93
C ILE A 254 -25.30 -14.13 -12.38
N PRO A 255 -24.92 -15.37 -12.75
CA PRO A 255 -25.34 -15.92 -14.03
C PRO A 255 -26.87 -15.84 -14.08
N VAL A 256 -27.42 -15.33 -15.19
CA VAL A 256 -28.86 -15.17 -15.37
C VAL A 256 -29.48 -16.57 -15.46
N VAL A 257 -29.78 -17.17 -14.30
CA VAL A 257 -30.37 -18.51 -14.19
C VAL A 257 -31.88 -18.39 -14.39
N GLY A 258 -32.41 -19.14 -15.35
CA GLY A 258 -33.83 -19.19 -15.65
C GLY A 258 -34.66 -19.70 -14.46
N ARG A 259 -35.90 -19.23 -14.32
CA ARG A 259 -36.78 -19.53 -13.17
C ARG A 259 -36.96 -21.04 -12.89
N ASN A 260 -36.81 -21.90 -13.88
CA ASN A 260 -36.95 -23.36 -13.79
C ASN A 260 -35.61 -24.13 -13.88
N GLU A 261 -34.48 -23.44 -13.99
CA GLU A 261 -33.15 -24.06 -14.05
C GLU A 261 -32.65 -24.48 -12.67
N PRO A 262 -31.69 -25.43 -12.59
CA PRO A 262 -31.09 -25.84 -11.33
C PRO A 262 -30.48 -24.63 -10.61
N CYS A 263 -30.79 -24.50 -9.32
CA CYS A 263 -30.35 -23.37 -8.52
C CYS A 263 -28.82 -23.42 -8.34
N PRO A 264 -28.09 -22.30 -8.59
CA PRO A 264 -26.63 -22.27 -8.54
C PRO A 264 -26.03 -22.47 -7.14
N CYS A 265 -26.87 -22.55 -6.10
CA CYS A 265 -26.46 -22.90 -4.74
C CYS A 265 -26.19 -24.41 -4.54
N GLY A 266 -26.33 -25.25 -5.58
CA GLY A 266 -26.05 -26.68 -5.51
C GLY A 266 -27.10 -27.51 -4.78
N SER A 267 -28.27 -26.94 -4.48
CA SER A 267 -29.34 -27.61 -3.72
C SER A 267 -30.12 -28.69 -4.48
N GLY A 268 -29.84 -28.88 -5.78
CA GLY A 268 -30.58 -29.80 -6.65
C GLY A 268 -32.02 -29.37 -6.99
N MET A 269 -32.50 -28.26 -6.42
CA MET A 269 -33.85 -27.73 -6.62
C MET A 269 -33.90 -26.67 -7.73
N LYS A 270 -35.07 -26.48 -8.36
CA LYS A 270 -35.29 -25.41 -9.34
C LYS A 270 -35.21 -24.04 -8.68
N TYR A 271 -34.64 -23.05 -9.38
CA TYR A 271 -34.40 -21.70 -8.85
C TYR A 271 -35.64 -21.08 -8.17
N ARG A 272 -36.82 -21.16 -8.78
CA ARG A 272 -38.10 -20.65 -8.20
C ARG A 272 -38.47 -21.23 -6.84
N GLN A 273 -38.08 -22.47 -6.54
CA GLN A 273 -38.44 -23.16 -5.31
C GLN A 273 -37.38 -23.00 -4.21
N CYS A 274 -36.23 -22.44 -4.56
CA CYS A 274 -35.13 -22.17 -3.65
C CYS A 274 -34.98 -20.65 -3.46
N HIS A 275 -34.04 -20.00 -4.15
CA HIS A 275 -33.76 -18.57 -3.99
C HIS A 275 -34.73 -17.64 -4.73
N GLY A 276 -35.55 -18.16 -5.65
CA GLY A 276 -36.59 -17.41 -6.35
C GLY A 276 -37.98 -17.47 -5.69
N LYS A 277 -38.06 -17.94 -4.44
CA LYS A 277 -39.32 -18.10 -3.70
C LYS A 277 -39.68 -16.76 -3.05
N LYS A 278 -40.77 -16.13 -3.48
CA LYS A 278 -41.28 -14.93 -2.82
C LYS A 278 -41.86 -15.30 -1.45
N PRO A 279 -41.60 -14.53 -0.40
CA PRO A 279 -42.23 -14.76 0.89
C PRO A 279 -43.74 -14.59 0.74
N GLU A 280 -44.50 -15.58 1.21
CA GLU A 280 -45.96 -15.48 1.28
C GLU A 280 -46.31 -14.43 2.34
N ALA A 281 -46.99 -13.37 1.93
CA ALA A 281 -47.58 -12.42 2.85
C ALA A 281 -48.67 -13.17 3.64
N GLN A 282 -48.44 -13.36 4.93
CA GLN A 282 -49.42 -13.93 5.84
C GLN A 282 -50.50 -12.87 6.12
N GLU A 283 -51.76 -13.23 5.85
CA GLU A 283 -52.98 -12.48 6.23
C GLU A 283 -53.19 -12.44 7.74
#